data_AF-A0A222FN21-F1
#
_entry.id   AF-A0A222FN21-F1
#
_cell.length_a   1.000
_cell.length_b   1.000
_cell.length_c   1.000
_cell.angle_alpha   90.00
_cell.angle_beta   90.00
_cell.angle_gamma   90.00
#
_symmetry.space_group_name_H-M   'P 1'
#
loop_
_entity.id
_entity.type
_entity.pdbx_description
1 polymer ?
#
loop_
_entity_poly.entity_id
_entity_poly.type
_entity_poly.pdbx_seq_one_letter_code
_entity_poly.pdbx_strand_id
1 'polypeptide(L)' 'MSRISSPCVSICALDEQDMCLGCYRTATEITYWGRYNDDEKRQVLERVAERERRSFNFTATLTANPTTNKEPS' A
#
# COMPACT_ATOMS: atom_id res chain seq x y z
N MET A 1 2.14 14.07 11.84
CA MET A 1 1.20 13.45 10.89
C MET A 1 2.02 12.86 9.75
N SER A 2 1.96 11.54 9.57
CA SER A 2 2.59 10.88 8.42
C SER A 2 1.93 11.35 7.13
N ARG A 3 2.71 11.75 6.12
CA ARG A 3 2.17 12.22 4.83
C ARG A 3 1.78 11.08 3.88
N ILE A 4 2.06 9.83 4.26
CA ILE A 4 1.80 8.65 3.44
C ILE A 4 0.36 8.17 3.69
N SER A 5 -0.44 8.17 2.63
CA SER A 5 -1.80 7.62 2.66
C SER A 5 -1.78 6.10 2.82
N SER A 6 -2.74 5.56 3.56
CA SER A 6 -2.91 4.11 3.67
C SER A 6 -3.42 3.55 2.34
N PRO A 7 -2.85 2.46 1.81
CA PRO A 7 -3.34 1.78 0.60
C PRO A 7 -4.61 0.94 0.85
N CYS A 8 -5.30 1.17 1.98
CA CYS A 8 -6.46 0.38 2.37
C CYS A 8 -7.66 0.76 1.51
N VAL A 9 -8.25 -0.23 0.84
CA VAL A 9 -9.48 -0.08 0.04
C VAL A 9 -10.76 -0.36 0.84
N SER A 10 -10.68 -0.33 2.17
CA SER A 10 -11.78 -0.64 3.10
C SER A 10 -12.38 -2.04 2.94
N ILE A 11 -11.62 -2.95 2.33
CA ILE A 11 -11.93 -4.37 2.23
C ILE A 11 -10.89 -5.11 3.07
N CYS A 12 -11.35 -5.78 4.13
CA CYS A 12 -10.50 -6.60 4.98
C CYS A 12 -10.84 -8.07 4.73
N ALA A 13 -10.08 -8.71 3.84
CA ALA A 13 -10.17 -10.14 3.57
C ALA A 13 -8.74 -10.68 3.57
N LEU A 14 -8.37 -11.42 4.61
CA LEU A 14 -7.06 -12.06 4.73
C LEU A 14 -7.11 -13.48 4.14
N ASP A 15 -6.03 -13.89 3.47
CA ASP A 15 -5.83 -15.28 3.04
C ASP A 15 -5.19 -16.14 4.13
N GLU A 16 -4.85 -17.39 3.79
CA GLU A 16 -4.19 -18.34 4.70
C GLU A 16 -2.74 -17.93 5.08
N GLN A 17 -2.17 -16.94 4.39
CA GLN A 17 -0.84 -16.39 4.66
C GLN A 17 -0.91 -15.03 5.37
N ASP A 18 -2.06 -14.69 5.95
CA ASP A 18 -2.33 -13.41 6.61
C ASP A 18 -2.13 -12.20 5.68
N MET A 19 -2.31 -12.37 4.37
CA MET A 19 -2.23 -11.29 3.39
C MET A 19 -3.62 -10.79 3.01
N CYS A 20 -3.81 -9.48 3.05
CA CYS A 20 -5.05 -8.86 2.64
C CYS A 20 -5.20 -8.93 1.12
N LEU A 21 -6.25 -9.58 0.63
CA LEU A 21 -6.56 -9.72 -0.79
C LEU A 21 -6.92 -8.38 -1.46
N GLY A 22 -7.29 -7.36 -0.68
CA GLY A 22 -7.67 -6.04 -1.18
C GLY A 22 -6.50 -5.07 -1.32
N CYS A 23 -5.65 -4.98 -0.30
CA CYS A 23 -4.53 -4.03 -0.25
C CYS A 23 -3.14 -4.68 -0.21
N TYR A 24 -3.07 -6.01 -0.33
CA TYR A 24 -1.85 -6.83 -0.41
C TYR A 24 -0.85 -6.63 0.72
N ARG A 25 -1.31 -6.08 1.84
CA ARG A 25 -0.57 -5.94 3.09
C ARG A 25 -0.75 -7.16 3.97
N THR A 26 0.28 -7.50 4.71
CA THR A 26 0.18 -8.54 5.74
C THR A 26 -0.55 -8.01 6.97
N ALA A 27 -1.16 -8.89 7.77
CA ALA A 27 -1.79 -8.55 9.04
C ALA A 27 -0.82 -7.81 10.00
N THR A 28 0.46 -8.18 9.97
CA THR A 28 1.54 -7.47 10.67
C THR A 28 1.67 -6.03 10.17
N GLU A 29 1.83 -5.83 8.86
CA GLU A 29 1.91 -4.48 8.29
C GLU A 29 0.66 -3.65 8.62
N ILE A 30 -0.54 -4.26 8.60
CA ILE A 30 -1.82 -3.66 9.04
C ILE A 30 -1.74 -3.14 10.47
N THR A 31 -1.32 -4.00 11.39
CA THR A 31 -1.24 -3.71 12.83
C THR A 31 -0.21 -2.62 13.15
N TYR A 32 0.96 -2.66 12.50
CA TYR A 32 2.08 -1.77 12.82
C TYR A 32 2.07 -0.44 12.04
N TRP A 33 1.17 -0.24 11.09
CA TRP A 33 1.15 0.95 10.23
C TRP A 33 1.03 2.29 10.96
N GLY A 34 0.26 2.33 12.06
CA GLY A 34 0.17 3.53 12.88
C GLY A 34 1.50 3.91 13.54
N ARG A 35 2.40 2.93 13.71
CA ARG A 35 3.72 3.08 14.35
C ARG A 35 4.85 3.31 13.34
N TYR A 36 4.64 2.99 12.07
CA TYR A 36 5.65 3.17 11.04
C TYR A 36 5.92 4.64 10.74
N ASN A 37 7.21 4.95 10.54
CA ASN A 37 7.68 6.20 10.00
C ASN A 37 7.42 6.29 8.47
N ASP A 38 7.63 7.45 7.88
CA ASP A 38 7.32 7.67 6.46
C ASP A 38 8.19 6.82 5.52
N ASP A 39 9.39 6.43 5.94
CA ASP A 39 10.27 5.55 5.16
C ASP A 39 9.81 4.09 5.21
N GLU A 40 9.50 3.58 6.41
CA GLU A 40 8.93 2.25 6.62
C GLU A 40 7.61 2.08 5.86
N LYS A 41 6.76 3.10 5.88
CA LYS A 41 5.50 3.10 5.10
C LYS A 41 5.76 3.05 3.61
N ARG A 42 6.78 3.76 3.10
CA ARG A 42 7.17 3.71 1.69
C ARG A 42 7.65 2.31 1.30
N GLN A 43 8.49 1.69 2.12
CA GLN A 43 8.97 0.33 1.88
C GLN A 43 7.82 -0.69 1.86
N VAL A 44 6.84 -0.55 2.75
CA VAL A 44 5.63 -1.40 2.75
C VAL A 44 4.84 -1.21 1.45
N LEU A 45 4.65 0.04 0.99
CA LEU A 45 3.96 0.32 -0.27
C LEU A 45 4.69 -0.27 -1.48
N GLU A 46 6.02 -0.22 -1.52
CA GLU A 46 6.81 -0.85 -2.59
C GLU A 46 6.61 -2.36 -2.63
N ARG A 47 6.65 -3.03 -1.47
CA ARG A 47 6.39 -4.48 -1.36
C ARG A 47 4.96 -4.84 -1.74
N VAL A 48 3.98 -4.04 -1.34
CA VAL A 48 2.57 -4.18 -1.73
C VAL A 48 2.43 -4.11 -3.25
N ALA A 49 3.02 -3.09 -3.88
CA ALA A 49 2.98 -2.93 -5.33
C ALA A 49 3.69 -4.08 -6.09
N GLU A 50 4.72 -4.67 -5.49
CA GLU A 50 5.35 -5.88 -6.02
C GLU A 50 4.45 -7.11 -5.90
N ARG A 51 3.81 -7.31 -4.74
CA ARG A 51 2.84 -8.40 -4.50
C ARG A 51 1.65 -8.28 -5.44
N GLU A 52 1.08 -7.08 -5.60
CA GLU A 52 0.01 -6.77 -6.55
C GLU A 52 0.38 -7.17 -7.98
N ARG A 53 1.58 -6.79 -8.44
CA ARG A 53 2.09 -7.17 -9.76
C ARG A 53 2.22 -8.68 -9.93
N ARG A 54 2.61 -9.40 -8.88
CA ARG A 54 2.71 -10.87 -8.92
C ARG A 54 1.33 -11.55 -8.90
N SER A 55 0.35 -10.94 -8.23
CA SER A 55 -1.01 -11.47 -8.06
C SER A 55 -1.98 -11.11 -9.20
N PHE A 56 -1.50 -10.43 -10.26
CA PHE A 56 -2.21 -10.20 -11.52
C PHE A 56 -3.64 -9.62 -11.37
N ASN A 57 -3.84 -8.69 -10.44
CA ASN A 57 -5.14 -8.05 -10.23
C ASN A 57 -5.15 -6.63 -10.79
N PHE A 58 -6.09 -6.40 -11.69
CA PHE A 58 -6.22 -5.31 -12.66
C PHE A 58 -6.43 -3.89 -12.06
N THR A 59 -6.51 -3.73 -10.74
CA THR A 59 -6.94 -2.46 -10.10
C THR A 59 -5.82 -1.43 -9.90
N ALA A 60 -4.54 -1.81 -10.02
CA ALA A 60 -3.40 -0.92 -9.74
C ALA A 60 -3.22 0.24 -10.74
N THR A 61 -3.92 0.26 -11.88
CA THR A 61 -3.80 1.35 -12.86
C THR A 61 -4.63 2.59 -12.52
N LEU A 62 -5.57 2.53 -11.56
CA LEU A 62 -6.48 3.66 -11.29
C LEU A 62 -6.12 4.56 -10.11
N THR A 63 -5.08 4.24 -9.32
CA THR A 63 -4.61 5.12 -8.23
C THR A 63 -3.11 5.38 -8.21
N ALA A 64 -2.40 5.13 -9.31
CA ALA A 64 -1.18 5.87 -9.59
C ALA A 64 -1.59 7.30 -9.96
N ASN A 65 -2.02 8.09 -8.97
CA ASN A 65 -2.15 9.51 -9.13
C ASN A 65 -0.73 10.07 -9.21
N PRO A 66 -0.24 10.52 -10.38
CA PRO A 66 1.09 11.06 -10.50
C PRO A 66 1.03 12.50 -9.97
N THR A 67 0.95 12.66 -8.65
CA THR A 67 1.16 14.00 -8.06
C THR A 67 2.64 14.26 -7.93
N THR A 68 3.33 14.23 -9.08
CA THR A 68 4.61 14.90 -9.26
C THR A 68 4.29 16.36 -9.55
N ASN A 69 3.81 17.09 -8.53
CA ASN A 69 3.86 18.55 -8.57
C ASN A 69 5.31 18.96 -8.32
N LYS A 70 6.11 18.85 -9.39
CA LYS A 70 7.31 19.67 -9.55
C LYS A 70 6.79 21.07 -9.91
N GLU A 71 6.61 21.92 -8.90
CA GLU A 71 6.42 23.36 -9.13
C GLU A 71 7.64 23.88 -9.91
N PRO A 72 7.45 24.64 -11.02
CA PRO A 72 8.54 25.33 -11.66
C PRO A 72 8.83 26.65 -10.93
N SER A 73 10.08 26.84 -10.53
CA SER A 73 10.73 28.15 -10.43
C SER A 73 12.18 27.99 -10.82
#